data_AF-A0A1Q5FZY6-F1
#
_entry.id   AF-A0A1Q5FZY6-F1
#
_cell.length_a   1.000
_cell.length_b   1.000
_cell.length_c   1.000
_cell.angle_alpha   90.00
_cell.angle_beta   90.00
_cell.angle_gamma   90.00
#
_symmetry.space_group_name_H-M   'P 1'
#
loop_
_entity.id
_entity.type
_entity.pdbx_description
1 polymer ?
#
loop_
_entity_poly.entity_id
_entity_poly.type
_entity_poly.pdbx_seq_one_letter_code
_entity_poly.pdbx_strand_id
1 'polypeptide(L)'
;MLRTFETDLTPALIGQLEEHAAEFLTRQGVHREPLTWQPPTDIIRDLELPGCDLQDVDLGTLHHLIRGESLTTAQAARRLGVSHDTVRFVLQEQPAPPSEAKSAKWERGATIRRARAALPREKFARFYLDEYRSLKWIAEHVDVNAEAIKVLVREYGMKRDGKATRWRQIDLDWLRDQRAASRTCRELAEETGLSVGMISYLGRRHDLSGHRSTQINDAPV
;
A
#
# COMPACT_ATOMS: atom_id res chain seq x y z
N MET A 1 -9.57 -26.72 8.10
CA MET A 1 -10.85 -26.06 8.42
C MET A 1 -11.18 -25.13 7.28
N LEU A 2 -12.15 -25.50 6.44
CA LEU A 2 -12.62 -24.64 5.34
C LEU A 2 -13.43 -23.49 5.96
N ARG A 3 -12.91 -22.26 5.88
CA ARG A 3 -13.76 -21.09 6.06
C ARG A 3 -14.79 -21.12 4.95
N THR A 4 -16.06 -21.08 5.31
CA THR A 4 -17.18 -21.01 4.38
C THR A 4 -17.17 -19.61 3.75
N PHE A 5 -17.35 -19.53 2.43
CA PHE A 5 -17.32 -18.29 1.64
C PHE A 5 -18.18 -17.18 2.27
N GLU A 6 -19.31 -17.57 2.86
CA GLU A 6 -20.29 -16.72 3.54
C GLU A 6 -19.69 -15.94 4.72
N THR A 7 -18.69 -16.51 5.41
CA THR A 7 -18.02 -15.82 6.53
C THR A 7 -17.00 -14.78 6.05
N ASP A 8 -16.52 -14.87 4.82
CA ASP A 8 -15.56 -13.92 4.26
C ASP A 8 -16.23 -12.84 3.39
N LEU A 9 -17.49 -13.04 2.99
CA LEU A 9 -18.34 -12.03 2.37
C LEU A 9 -18.41 -10.76 3.22
N THR A 10 -18.36 -9.61 2.55
CA THR A 10 -18.58 -8.28 3.15
C THR A 10 -19.58 -7.54 2.29
N PRO A 11 -20.29 -6.53 2.84
CA PRO A 11 -21.22 -5.72 2.06
C PRO A 11 -20.55 -5.09 0.83
N ALA A 12 -19.32 -4.61 0.97
CA ALA A 12 -18.56 -4.05 -0.16
C ALA A 12 -18.19 -5.10 -1.23
N LEU A 13 -17.88 -6.33 -0.83
CA LEU A 13 -17.58 -7.41 -1.78
C LEU A 13 -18.83 -7.85 -2.54
N ILE A 14 -19.98 -7.97 -1.86
CA ILE A 14 -21.25 -8.24 -2.53
C ILE A 14 -21.59 -7.15 -3.54
N GLY A 15 -21.50 -5.87 -3.15
CA GLY A 15 -21.78 -4.77 -4.07
C GLY A 15 -20.90 -4.80 -5.33
N GLN A 16 -19.62 -5.14 -5.19
CA GLN A 16 -18.71 -5.31 -6.35
C GLN A 16 -19.06 -6.51 -7.22
N LEU A 17 -19.50 -7.63 -6.62
CA LEU A 17 -19.94 -8.81 -7.37
C LEU A 17 -21.22 -8.53 -8.15
N GLU A 18 -22.18 -7.83 -7.52
CA GLU A 18 -23.44 -7.42 -8.14
C GLU A 18 -23.21 -6.44 -9.29
N GLU A 19 -22.37 -5.42 -9.09
CA GLU A 19 -21.98 -4.48 -10.15
C GLU A 19 -21.37 -5.21 -11.34
N HIS A 20 -20.40 -6.10 -11.09
CA HIS A 20 -19.74 -6.84 -12.15
C HIS A 20 -20.69 -7.79 -12.90
N ALA A 21 -21.61 -8.43 -12.18
CA ALA A 21 -22.63 -9.29 -12.78
C ALA A 21 -23.61 -8.47 -13.63
N ALA A 22 -23.99 -7.27 -13.20
CA ALA A 22 -24.88 -6.38 -13.96
C ALA A 22 -24.20 -5.89 -15.24
N GLU A 23 -22.92 -5.51 -15.17
CA GLU A 23 -22.11 -5.18 -16.34
C GLU A 23 -21.97 -6.35 -17.30
N PHE A 24 -21.82 -7.57 -16.78
CA PHE A 24 -21.76 -8.78 -17.59
C PHE A 24 -23.08 -9.00 -18.35
N LEU A 25 -24.22 -8.97 -17.66
CA LEU A 25 -25.55 -9.13 -18.29
C LEU A 25 -25.82 -8.04 -19.33
N THR A 26 -25.47 -6.79 -19.01
CA THR A 26 -25.60 -5.66 -19.93
C THR A 26 -24.81 -5.88 -21.21
N ARG A 27 -23.57 -6.39 -21.11
CA ARG A 27 -22.75 -6.75 -22.28
C ARG A 27 -23.32 -7.90 -23.11
N GLN A 28 -24.12 -8.78 -22.51
CA GLN A 28 -24.83 -9.86 -23.21
C GLN A 28 -26.19 -9.43 -23.78
N GLY A 29 -26.57 -8.15 -23.65
CA GLY A 29 -27.85 -7.63 -24.13
C GLY A 29 -29.04 -7.92 -23.21
N VAL A 30 -28.78 -8.37 -21.98
CA VAL A 30 -29.81 -8.63 -20.96
C VAL A 30 -29.89 -7.41 -20.04
N HIS A 31 -30.94 -6.59 -20.22
CA HIS A 31 -31.08 -5.30 -19.54
C HIS A 31 -32.24 -5.22 -18.54
N ARG A 32 -33.20 -6.15 -18.61
CA ARG A 32 -34.46 -6.08 -17.84
C ARG A 32 -34.60 -7.18 -16.80
N GLU A 33 -33.64 -8.09 -16.73
CA GLU A 33 -33.68 -9.18 -15.76
C GLU A 33 -32.94 -8.77 -14.48
N PRO A 34 -33.50 -9.08 -13.31
CA PRO A 34 -32.78 -8.93 -12.07
C PRO A 34 -31.62 -9.93 -12.01
N LEU A 35 -30.55 -9.56 -11.28
CA LEU A 35 -29.40 -10.44 -11.05
C LEU A 35 -29.78 -11.77 -10.38
N THR A 36 -30.77 -11.70 -9.49
CA THR A 36 -31.33 -12.84 -8.79
C THR A 36 -32.84 -12.79 -8.95
N TRP A 37 -33.42 -13.89 -9.44
CA TRP A 37 -34.86 -14.05 -9.46
C TRP A 37 -35.33 -14.77 -8.20
N GLN A 38 -36.32 -14.23 -7.51
CA GLN A 38 -37.02 -14.88 -6.40
C GLN A 38 -38.52 -14.96 -6.72
N PRO A 39 -39.18 -16.08 -6.41
CA PRO A 39 -40.62 -16.19 -6.62
C PRO A 39 -41.38 -15.22 -5.72
N PRO A 40 -42.54 -14.70 -6.16
CA PRO A 40 -43.44 -13.93 -5.31
C PRO A 40 -43.79 -14.73 -4.03
N THR A 41 -43.57 -14.12 -2.87
CA THR A 41 -43.76 -14.76 -1.56
C THR A 41 -45.21 -14.70 -1.06
N ASP A 42 -46.08 -13.96 -1.75
CA ASP A 42 -47.52 -13.91 -1.53
C ASP A 42 -48.20 -15.28 -1.73
N ILE A 43 -47.67 -16.11 -2.63
CA ILE A 43 -48.17 -17.47 -2.91
C ILE A 43 -48.10 -18.38 -1.67
N ILE A 44 -47.18 -18.10 -0.74
CA ILE A 44 -46.90 -18.95 0.43
C ILE A 44 -47.22 -18.27 1.76
N ARG A 45 -47.80 -17.06 1.74
CA ARG A 45 -48.05 -16.25 2.95
C ARG A 45 -49.04 -16.90 3.92
N ASP A 46 -50.01 -17.65 3.40
CA ASP A 46 -51.06 -18.30 4.20
C ASP A 46 -50.70 -19.75 4.56
N LEU A 47 -49.49 -20.21 4.24
CA LEU A 47 -49.00 -21.54 4.61
C LEU A 47 -48.21 -21.44 5.90
N GLU A 48 -48.54 -22.29 6.88
CA GLU A 48 -47.69 -22.55 8.04
C GLU A 48 -46.47 -23.37 7.58
N LEU A 49 -45.41 -22.67 7.19
CA LEU A 49 -44.17 -23.31 6.78
C LEU A 49 -43.33 -23.71 8.00
N PRO A 50 -42.75 -24.94 8.01
CA PRO A 50 -41.85 -25.34 9.08
C PRO A 50 -40.55 -24.54 8.98
N GLY A 51 -40.13 -23.94 10.09
CA GLY A 51 -38.90 -23.16 10.17
C GLY A 51 -38.99 -22.01 11.16
N CYS A 52 -37.93 -21.21 11.22
CA CYS A 52 -37.96 -19.90 11.89
C CYS A 52 -38.19 -18.82 10.83
N ASP A 53 -38.84 -17.72 11.21
CA ASP A 53 -38.83 -16.53 10.37
C ASP A 53 -37.40 -15.99 10.33
N LEU A 54 -36.94 -15.64 9.13
CA LEU A 54 -35.62 -15.04 8.94
C LEU A 54 -35.52 -13.67 9.62
N GLN A 55 -36.66 -12.98 9.78
CA GLN A 55 -36.75 -11.70 10.50
C GLN A 55 -36.51 -11.86 12.01
N ASP A 56 -36.66 -13.06 12.56
CA ASP A 56 -36.43 -13.33 13.99
C ASP A 56 -34.94 -13.51 14.32
N VAL A 57 -34.09 -13.64 13.30
CA VAL A 57 -32.65 -13.76 13.50
C VAL A 57 -32.06 -12.39 13.85
N ASP A 58 -31.58 -12.25 15.09
CA ASP A 58 -30.83 -11.06 15.51
C ASP A 58 -29.51 -10.95 14.72
N LEU A 59 -29.54 -10.08 13.71
CA LEU A 59 -28.43 -9.83 12.81
C LEU A 59 -27.21 -9.25 13.54
N GLY A 60 -27.43 -8.40 14.56
CA GLY A 60 -26.36 -7.79 15.33
C GLY A 60 -25.58 -8.85 16.11
N THR A 61 -26.30 -9.75 16.77
CA THR A 61 -25.70 -10.89 17.46
C THR A 61 -25.01 -11.82 16.47
N LEU A 62 -25.63 -12.15 15.33
CA LEU A 62 -25.01 -12.98 14.30
C LEU A 62 -23.69 -12.37 13.78
N HIS A 63 -23.67 -11.09 13.44
CA HIS A 63 -22.47 -10.40 12.98
C HIS A 63 -21.37 -10.39 14.04
N HIS A 64 -21.73 -10.22 15.32
CA HIS A 64 -20.77 -10.32 16.43
C HIS A 64 -20.16 -11.72 16.56
N LEU A 65 -20.97 -12.78 16.47
CA LEU A 65 -20.49 -14.17 16.51
C LEU A 65 -19.49 -14.47 15.37
N ILE A 66 -19.75 -13.94 14.17
CA ILE A 66 -18.88 -14.16 13.00
C ILE A 66 -17.62 -13.28 13.03
N ARG A 67 -17.72 -12.02 13.45
CA ARG A 67 -16.62 -11.03 13.33
C ARG A 67 -15.85 -10.79 14.62
N GLY A 68 -16.53 -10.78 15.76
CA GLY A 68 -15.95 -10.64 17.08
C GLY A 68 -15.37 -11.96 17.57
N GLU A 69 -16.22 -12.99 17.62
CA GLU A 69 -15.84 -14.32 18.15
C GLU A 69 -15.21 -15.25 17.10
N SER A 70 -15.24 -14.88 15.81
CA SER A 70 -14.67 -15.69 14.70
C SER A 70 -15.25 -17.11 14.60
N LEU A 71 -16.53 -17.27 14.94
CA LEU A 71 -17.23 -18.56 14.85
C LEU A 71 -17.54 -18.96 13.39
N THR A 72 -17.65 -20.26 13.17
CA THR A 72 -18.18 -20.82 11.91
C THR A 72 -19.69 -20.66 11.83
N THR A 73 -20.27 -20.71 10.62
CA THR A 73 -21.72 -20.62 10.43
C THR A 73 -22.49 -21.71 11.19
N ALA A 74 -21.92 -22.92 11.31
CA ALA A 74 -22.51 -23.99 12.10
C ALA A 74 -22.46 -23.73 13.62
N GLN A 75 -21.40 -23.10 14.12
CA GLN A 75 -21.30 -22.73 15.54
C GLN A 75 -22.24 -21.58 15.89
N ALA A 76 -22.34 -20.57 15.02
CA ALA A 76 -23.28 -19.46 15.19
C ALA A 76 -24.73 -19.97 15.19
N ALA A 77 -25.08 -20.87 14.27
CA ALA A 77 -26.40 -21.50 14.21
C ALA A 77 -26.78 -22.20 15.53
N ARG A 78 -25.87 -23.03 16.08
CA ARG A 78 -26.08 -23.69 17.37
C ARG A 78 -26.29 -22.71 18.52
N ARG A 79 -25.65 -21.54 18.49
CA ARG A 79 -25.74 -20.54 19.55
C ARG A 79 -27.01 -19.69 19.45
N LEU A 80 -27.50 -19.49 18.23
CA LEU A 80 -28.74 -18.78 17.94
C LEU A 80 -29.98 -19.70 17.98
N GLY A 81 -29.79 -21.02 18.07
CA GLY A 81 -30.89 -21.99 18.09
C GLY A 81 -31.60 -22.14 16.74
N VAL A 82 -30.96 -21.74 15.64
CA VAL A 82 -31.50 -21.79 14.28
C VAL A 82 -30.78 -22.82 13.42
N SER A 83 -31.30 -23.09 12.23
CA SER A 83 -30.64 -24.00 11.29
C SER A 83 -29.34 -23.39 10.73
N HIS A 84 -28.43 -24.25 10.30
CA HIS A 84 -27.20 -23.82 9.64
C HIS A 84 -27.47 -23.11 8.31
N ASP A 85 -28.46 -23.58 7.54
CA ASP A 85 -28.83 -22.97 6.26
C ASP A 85 -29.47 -21.59 6.44
N THR A 86 -30.22 -21.39 7.52
CA THR A 86 -30.74 -20.07 7.92
C THR A 86 -29.61 -19.07 8.07
N VAL A 87 -28.57 -19.42 8.83
CA VAL A 87 -27.41 -18.54 9.02
C VAL A 87 -26.67 -18.28 7.72
N ARG A 88 -26.51 -19.31 6.85
CA ARG A 88 -25.87 -19.13 5.54
C ARG A 88 -26.66 -18.17 4.67
N PHE A 89 -27.97 -18.37 4.56
CA PHE A 89 -28.85 -17.52 3.76
C PHE A 89 -28.83 -16.07 4.25
N VAL A 90 -28.98 -15.86 5.57
CA VAL A 90 -28.93 -14.50 6.16
C VAL A 90 -27.60 -13.82 5.91
N LEU A 91 -26.46 -14.53 5.99
CA LEU A 91 -25.15 -13.94 5.70
C LEU A 91 -24.88 -13.71 4.21
N GLN A 92 -25.57 -14.43 3.32
CA GLN A 92 -25.52 -14.18 1.88
C GLN A 92 -26.31 -12.92 1.52
N GLU A 93 -27.51 -12.75 2.07
CA GLU A 93 -28.35 -11.56 1.85
C GLU A 93 -27.79 -10.33 2.57
N GLN A 94 -27.28 -10.52 3.80
CA GLN A 94 -26.81 -9.43 4.66
C GLN A 94 -25.46 -9.77 5.32
N PRO A 95 -24.35 -9.68 4.56
CA PRO A 95 -23.04 -10.04 5.05
C PRO A 95 -22.59 -9.22 6.25
N ALA A 96 -21.91 -9.88 7.18
CA ALA A 96 -21.32 -9.18 8.32
C ALA A 96 -20.24 -8.18 7.85
N PRO A 97 -20.32 -6.90 8.26
CA PRO A 97 -19.32 -5.91 7.90
C PRO A 97 -17.94 -6.37 8.39
N PRO A 98 -16.85 -6.01 7.68
CA PRO A 98 -15.52 -6.37 8.11
C PRO A 98 -15.22 -5.75 9.47
N SER A 99 -14.56 -6.50 10.36
CA SER A 99 -14.09 -5.93 11.62
C SER A 99 -13.07 -4.81 11.33
N GLU A 100 -13.04 -3.79 12.18
CA GLU A 100 -12.14 -2.63 12.01
C GLU A 100 -10.68 -3.06 11.80
N ALA A 101 -10.23 -4.08 12.54
CA ALA A 101 -8.89 -4.66 12.39
C ALA A 101 -8.66 -5.30 11.02
N LYS A 102 -9.66 -6.00 10.47
CA LYS A 102 -9.60 -6.61 9.12
C LYS A 102 -9.60 -5.48 8.08
N SER A 103 -10.49 -4.48 8.19
CA SER A 103 -10.54 -3.32 7.31
C SER A 103 -9.21 -2.58 7.25
N ALA A 104 -8.62 -2.25 8.40
CA ALA A 104 -7.30 -1.61 8.49
C ALA A 104 -6.18 -2.47 7.90
N LYS A 105 -6.28 -3.81 7.96
CA LYS A 105 -5.33 -4.72 7.32
C LYS A 105 -5.48 -4.70 5.79
N TRP A 106 -6.71 -4.74 5.27
CA TRP A 106 -6.97 -4.65 3.84
C TRP A 106 -6.51 -3.32 3.26
N GLU A 107 -6.79 -2.21 3.94
CA GLU A 107 -6.34 -0.86 3.56
C GLU A 107 -4.80 -0.75 3.53
N ARG A 108 -4.12 -1.29 4.54
CA ARG A 108 -2.65 -1.37 4.53
C ARG A 108 -2.13 -2.19 3.35
N GLY A 109 -2.76 -3.34 3.07
CA GLY A 109 -2.42 -4.17 1.91
C GLY A 109 -2.64 -3.44 0.58
N ALA A 110 -3.76 -2.74 0.43
CA ALA A 110 -4.07 -1.93 -0.75
C ALA A 110 -3.05 -0.78 -0.93
N THR A 111 -2.69 -0.11 0.16
CA THR A 111 -1.68 0.96 0.14
C THR A 111 -0.30 0.44 -0.26
N ILE A 112 0.12 -0.73 0.23
CA ILE A 112 1.38 -1.37 -0.19
C ILE A 112 1.32 -1.76 -1.67
N ARG A 113 0.19 -2.29 -2.16
CA ARG A 113 0.03 -2.62 -3.60
C ARG A 113 0.11 -1.37 -4.48
N ARG A 114 -0.54 -0.27 -4.10
CA ARG A 114 -0.44 1.02 -4.80
C ARG A 114 1.01 1.52 -4.81
N ALA A 115 1.69 1.46 -3.67
CA ALA A 115 3.09 1.86 -3.57
C ALA A 115 4.00 1.00 -4.47
N ARG A 116 3.76 -0.33 -4.52
CA ARG A 116 4.50 -1.24 -5.41
C ARG A 116 4.30 -0.90 -6.88
N ALA A 117 3.08 -0.57 -7.29
CA ALA A 117 2.77 -0.19 -8.67
C ALA A 117 3.44 1.13 -9.06
N ALA A 118 3.44 2.12 -8.16
CA ALA A 118 4.03 3.44 -8.41
C ALA A 118 5.56 3.45 -8.31
N LEU A 119 6.11 2.53 -7.51
CA LEU A 119 7.52 2.42 -7.18
C LEU A 119 8.06 0.98 -7.37
N PRO A 120 8.23 0.53 -8.63
CA PRO A 120 8.93 -0.71 -8.93
C PRO A 120 10.35 -0.73 -8.37
N ARG A 121 10.92 -1.93 -8.20
CA ARG A 121 12.22 -2.16 -7.56
C ARG A 121 13.33 -1.29 -8.14
N GLU A 122 13.44 -1.20 -9.46
CA GLU A 122 14.50 -0.49 -10.18
C GLU A 122 14.39 1.02 -9.96
N LYS A 123 13.17 1.56 -10.10
CA LYS A 123 12.87 2.97 -9.85
C LYS A 123 13.15 3.34 -8.39
N PHE A 124 12.81 2.46 -7.46
CA PHE A 124 13.11 2.68 -6.05
C PHE A 124 14.61 2.62 -5.77
N ALA A 125 15.32 1.65 -6.34
CA ALA A 125 16.77 1.51 -6.21
C ALA A 125 17.47 2.78 -6.70
N ARG A 126 17.06 3.33 -7.84
CA ARG A 126 17.62 4.60 -8.34
C ARG A 126 17.47 5.74 -7.33
N PHE A 127 16.25 5.99 -6.83
CA PHE A 127 16.05 7.08 -5.87
C PHE A 127 16.72 6.81 -4.51
N TYR A 128 16.70 5.56 -4.04
CA TYR A 128 17.11 5.21 -2.68
C TYR A 128 18.59 4.84 -2.56
N LEU A 129 19.17 4.15 -3.53
CA LEU A 129 20.55 3.69 -3.50
C LEU A 129 21.47 4.61 -4.31
N ASP A 130 21.04 5.05 -5.50
CA ASP A 130 21.91 5.82 -6.40
C ASP A 130 21.85 7.32 -6.08
N GLU A 131 20.65 7.89 -5.98
CA GLU A 131 20.44 9.32 -5.71
C GLU A 131 20.40 9.68 -4.21
N TYR A 132 20.48 8.69 -3.32
CA TYR A 132 20.44 8.86 -1.87
C TYR A 132 19.27 9.72 -1.34
N ARG A 133 18.11 9.71 -2.02
CA ARG A 133 16.91 10.45 -1.60
C ARG A 133 16.32 9.88 -0.31
N SER A 134 15.81 10.71 0.58
CA SER A 134 15.23 10.22 1.84
C SER A 134 13.93 9.46 1.58
N LEU A 135 13.57 8.51 2.44
CA LEU A 135 12.28 7.81 2.33
C LEU A 135 11.09 8.78 2.37
N LYS A 136 11.22 9.88 3.11
CA LYS A 136 10.22 10.95 3.17
C LYS A 136 10.07 11.65 1.82
N TRP A 137 11.18 12.03 1.18
CA TRP A 137 11.13 12.66 -0.14
C TRP A 137 10.54 11.70 -1.18
N ILE A 138 10.91 10.41 -1.14
CA ILE A 138 10.36 9.42 -2.08
C ILE A 138 8.85 9.23 -1.87
N ALA A 139 8.38 9.24 -0.62
CA ALA A 139 6.94 9.20 -0.29
C ALA A 139 6.19 10.38 -0.88
N GLU A 140 6.69 11.59 -0.67
CA GLU A 140 6.08 12.83 -1.19
C GLU A 140 6.14 12.89 -2.71
N HIS A 141 7.26 12.50 -3.33
CA HIS A 141 7.46 12.56 -4.77
C HIS A 141 6.56 11.59 -5.54
N VAL A 142 6.23 10.45 -4.95
CA VAL A 142 5.43 9.39 -5.58
C VAL A 142 3.99 9.38 -5.05
N ASP A 143 3.65 10.29 -4.13
CA ASP A 143 2.36 10.40 -3.44
C ASP A 143 1.91 9.08 -2.78
N VAL A 144 2.81 8.48 -1.99
CA VAL A 144 2.57 7.21 -1.31
C VAL A 144 2.91 7.30 0.17
N ASN A 145 2.21 6.50 0.99
CA ASN A 145 2.41 6.46 2.43
C ASN A 145 3.84 6.01 2.80
N ALA A 146 4.52 6.76 3.67
CA ALA A 146 5.88 6.47 4.14
C ALA A 146 6.03 5.09 4.82
N GLU A 147 4.99 4.58 5.49
CA GLU A 147 5.00 3.23 6.07
C GLU A 147 4.99 2.15 4.99
N ALA A 148 4.28 2.36 3.88
CA ALA A 148 4.30 1.44 2.75
C ALA A 148 5.71 1.40 2.12
N ILE A 149 6.37 2.54 2.01
CA ILE A 149 7.78 2.61 1.56
C ILE A 149 8.70 1.79 2.49
N LYS A 150 8.56 1.90 3.82
CA LYS A 150 9.37 1.10 4.77
C LYS A 150 9.15 -0.40 4.61
N VAL A 151 7.95 -0.83 4.23
CA VAL A 151 7.66 -2.23 3.90
C VAL A 151 8.36 -2.62 2.60
N LEU A 152 8.29 -1.79 1.56
CA LEU A 152 8.97 -2.05 0.28
C LEU A 152 10.50 -2.11 0.41
N VAL A 153 11.12 -1.28 1.26
CA VAL A 153 12.56 -1.38 1.57
C VAL A 153 12.93 -2.78 2.06
N ARG A 154 12.13 -3.31 3.00
CA ARG A 154 12.32 -4.66 3.55
C ARG A 154 12.04 -5.74 2.51
N GLU A 155 10.95 -5.62 1.77
CA GLU A 155 10.54 -6.58 0.74
C GLU A 155 11.55 -6.69 -0.40
N TYR A 156 12.08 -5.56 -0.87
CA TYR A 156 13.11 -5.55 -1.91
C TYR A 156 14.53 -5.83 -1.38
N GLY A 157 14.69 -5.96 -0.07
CA GLY A 157 16.00 -6.22 0.55
C GLY A 157 16.98 -5.06 0.39
N MET A 158 16.47 -3.83 0.28
CA MET A 158 17.31 -2.65 0.09
C MET A 158 17.98 -2.27 1.41
N LYS A 159 19.31 -2.21 1.40
CA LYS A 159 20.11 -1.74 2.53
C LYS A 159 21.02 -0.62 2.06
N ARG A 160 21.19 0.39 2.91
CA ARG A 160 22.21 1.43 2.74
C ARG A 160 23.39 1.11 3.64
N ASP A 161 24.58 1.10 3.07
CA ASP A 161 25.79 0.99 3.86
C ASP A 161 26.16 2.35 4.47
N GLY A 162 25.99 2.45 5.79
CA GLY A 162 26.33 3.63 6.59
C GLY A 162 25.17 4.65 6.78
N LYS A 163 25.46 5.73 7.51
CA LYS A 163 24.50 6.83 7.69
C LYS A 163 24.29 7.52 6.34
N ALA A 164 23.03 7.75 5.96
CA ALA A 164 22.67 8.57 4.80
C ALA A 164 23.25 9.98 4.97
N THR A 165 24.46 10.18 4.46
CA THR A 165 25.18 11.43 4.69
C THR A 165 24.95 12.30 3.48
N ARG A 166 24.52 13.55 3.71
CA ARG A 166 24.13 14.52 2.68
C ARG A 166 25.12 14.67 1.53
N TRP A 167 26.41 14.41 1.78
CA TRP A 167 27.45 14.47 0.74
C TRP A 167 27.35 13.38 -0.33
N ARG A 168 26.70 12.25 -0.07
CA ARG A 168 26.48 11.19 -1.08
C ARG A 168 25.46 11.59 -2.16
N GLN A 169 24.84 12.75 -2.02
CA GLN A 169 23.99 13.36 -3.04
C GLN A 169 24.79 14.24 -4.02
N ILE A 170 26.08 14.47 -3.75
CA ILE A 170 26.99 15.18 -4.65
C ILE A 170 27.73 14.16 -5.51
N ASP A 171 27.76 14.40 -6.81
CA ASP A 171 28.65 13.72 -7.73
C ASP A 171 30.11 14.08 -7.43
N LEU A 172 30.89 13.09 -7.00
CA LEU A 172 32.29 13.27 -6.62
C LEU A 172 33.19 13.59 -7.81
N ASP A 173 32.86 13.12 -9.02
CA ASP A 173 33.62 13.41 -10.21
C ASP A 173 33.34 14.84 -10.68
N TRP A 174 32.07 15.29 -10.66
CA TRP A 174 31.75 16.71 -10.83
C TRP A 174 32.47 17.59 -9.80
N LEU A 175 32.47 17.20 -8.52
CA LEU A 175 33.14 17.97 -7.47
C LEU A 175 34.66 18.05 -7.70
N ARG A 176 35.26 16.98 -8.25
CA ARG A 176 36.67 16.94 -8.66
C ARG A 176 36.94 17.94 -9.78
N ASP A 177 36.11 17.94 -10.81
CA ASP A 177 36.26 18.83 -11.97
C ASP A 177 36.14 20.31 -11.58
N GLN A 178 35.16 20.64 -10.73
CA GLN A 178 34.99 22.02 -10.25
C GLN A 178 36.15 22.48 -9.36
N ARG A 179 36.72 21.57 -8.58
CA ARG A 179 37.91 21.83 -7.74
C ARG A 179 39.18 21.98 -8.58
N ALA A 180 39.31 21.23 -9.67
CA ALA A 180 40.38 21.39 -10.65
C ALA A 180 40.26 22.74 -11.40
N ALA A 181 39.03 23.20 -11.65
CA ALA A 181 38.74 24.53 -12.19
C ALA A 181 38.93 25.69 -11.18
N SER A 182 39.62 25.46 -10.06
CA SER A 182 39.97 26.45 -9.03
C SER A 182 38.79 27.12 -8.30
N ARG A 183 37.57 26.55 -8.36
CA ARG A 183 36.44 27.07 -7.58
C ARG A 183 36.65 26.86 -6.08
N THR A 184 36.24 27.85 -5.30
CA THR A 184 36.45 27.83 -3.85
C THR A 184 35.42 26.96 -3.15
N CYS A 185 35.79 26.38 -2.00
CA CYS A 185 34.86 25.60 -1.18
C CYS A 185 33.64 26.42 -0.71
N ARG A 186 33.74 27.77 -0.68
CA ARG A 186 32.63 28.67 -0.33
C ARG A 186 31.60 28.73 -1.45
N GLU A 187 32.03 28.96 -2.68
CA GLU A 187 31.13 29.02 -3.85
C GLU A 187 30.44 27.67 -4.07
N LEU A 188 31.18 26.57 -3.95
CA LEU A 188 30.62 25.23 -4.08
C LEU A 188 29.64 24.89 -2.94
N ALA A 189 29.87 25.40 -1.74
CA ALA A 189 28.94 25.25 -0.61
C ALA A 189 27.64 26.03 -0.83
N GLU A 190 27.72 27.25 -1.36
CA GLU A 190 26.54 28.05 -1.71
C GLU A 190 25.72 27.40 -2.82
N GLU A 191 26.37 26.83 -3.84
CA GLU A 191 25.70 26.17 -4.96
C GLU A 191 25.10 24.80 -4.59
N THR A 192 25.81 24.01 -3.79
CA THR A 192 25.36 22.65 -3.42
C THR A 192 24.48 22.64 -2.16
N GLY A 193 24.38 23.76 -1.45
CA GLY A 193 23.68 23.86 -0.16
C GLY A 193 24.33 23.04 0.97
N LEU A 194 25.57 22.59 0.80
CA LEU A 194 26.36 21.94 1.86
C LEU A 194 27.20 22.97 2.61
N SER A 195 27.67 22.62 3.81
CA SER A 195 28.59 23.51 4.53
C SER A 195 29.98 23.52 3.88
N VAL A 196 30.68 24.66 3.96
CA VAL A 196 32.09 24.79 3.51
C VAL A 196 32.97 23.71 4.15
N GLY A 197 32.73 23.39 5.43
CA GLY A 197 33.43 22.33 6.15
C GLY A 197 33.19 20.94 5.56
N MET A 198 31.98 20.65 5.07
CA MET A 198 31.67 19.38 4.41
C MET A 198 32.35 19.27 3.05
N ILE A 199 32.32 20.31 2.22
CA ILE A 199 33.04 20.35 0.93
C ILE A 199 34.54 20.17 1.14
N SER A 200 35.10 20.84 2.16
CA SER A 200 36.52 20.71 2.52
C SER A 200 36.86 19.31 3.05
N TYR A 201 35.96 18.70 3.82
CA TYR A 201 36.11 17.32 4.29
C TYR A 201 36.12 16.32 3.13
N LEU A 202 35.21 16.46 2.16
CA LEU A 202 35.16 15.60 0.97
C LEU A 202 36.41 15.74 0.13
N GLY A 203 36.90 16.98 -0.04
CA GLY A 203 38.14 17.24 -0.76
C GLY A 203 39.34 16.51 -0.16
N ARG A 204 39.47 16.52 1.18
CA ARG A 204 40.54 15.78 1.88
C ARG A 204 40.35 14.27 1.84
N ARG A 205 39.11 13.79 1.99
CA ARG A 205 38.80 12.36 2.09
C ARG A 205 38.97 11.61 0.76
N HIS A 206 38.73 12.29 -0.36
CA HIS A 206 38.76 11.71 -1.70
C HIS A 206 39.93 12.21 -2.56
N ASP A 207 40.93 12.82 -1.93
CA ASP A 207 42.12 13.39 -2.56
C ASP A 207 41.80 14.29 -3.78
N LEU A 208 40.81 15.18 -3.61
CA LEU A 208 40.39 16.13 -4.65
C LEU A 208 41.32 17.35 -4.58
N SER A 209 42.55 17.13 -5.03
CA SER A 209 43.60 18.12 -5.14
C SER A 209 43.26 19.12 -6.25
N GLY A 210 42.86 20.34 -5.86
CA GLY A 210 42.82 21.49 -6.77
C GLY A 210 44.26 21.92 -7.00
N HIS A 211 44.87 21.44 -8.08
CA HIS A 211 46.27 21.69 -8.38
C HIS A 211 46.45 23.19 -8.72
N ARG A 212 47.02 23.97 -7.80
CA ARG A 212 47.77 25.19 -8.15
C ARG A 212 49.11 24.72 -8.72
N SER A 213 49.13 24.35 -9.99
CA SER A 213 50.37 24.32 -10.77
C SER A 213 50.70 25.76 -11.15
N THR A 214 51.35 26.51 -10.26
CA THR A 214 52.04 27.73 -10.70
C THR A 214 53.27 27.27 -11.47
N GLN A 215 53.14 27.14 -12.79
CA GLN A 215 54.27 26.96 -13.69
C GLN A 215 54.80 28.33 -14.13
N ILE A 216 56.13 28.44 -14.07
CA ILE A 216 57.03 29.29 -14.88
C ILE A 216 57.05 30.78 -14.51
N ASN A 217 58.09 31.17 -13.77
CA ASN A 217 58.67 32.51 -13.87
C ASN A 217 60.00 32.35 -14.62
N ASP A 218 59.93 32.35 -15.95
CA ASP A 218 61.05 32.72 -16.81
C ASP A 218 60.96 34.23 -17.00
N ALA A 219 61.99 34.95 -16.55
CA ALA A 219 62.22 36.34 -16.93
C ALA A 219 63.67 36.46 -17.43
N PRO A 220 63.90 37.09 -18.59
CA PRO A 220 65.22 37.25 -19.17
C PRO A 220 65.97 38.40 -18.49
N VAL A 221 67.29 38.24 -18.30
CA VAL A 221 68.42 38.99 -18.89
C VAL A 221 69.70 38.43 -18.27
#